data_AF-A0A091B6L5-F1
#
_entry.id   AF-A0A091B6L5-F1
#
_cell.length_a   1.000
_cell.length_b   1.000
_cell.length_c   1.000
_cell.angle_alpha   90.00
_cell.angle_beta   90.00
_cell.angle_gamma   90.00
#
_symmetry.space_group_name_H-M   'P 1'
#
loop_
_entity.id
_entity.type
_entity.pdbx_description
1 polymer ?
#
loop_
_entity_poly.entity_id
_entity_poly.type
_entity_poly.pdbx_seq_one_letter_code
_entity_poly.pdbx_strand_id
1 'polypeptide(L)'
;MMRALTVLAGGMFLCVLSVGFAFAQTEGKAIVDKSCSACHGIKKVESAKKSAAEWEVTLDRMIKKGAKVKPEERDAVLKYLSTFK
;
A
#
# COMPACT_ATOMS: atom_id res chain seq x y z
N MET A 1 -36.62 -36.51 11.33
CA MET A 1 -37.81 -35.67 11.07
C MET A 1 -37.58 -34.31 11.73
N MET A 2 -37.93 -33.22 11.04
CA MET A 2 -37.82 -31.81 11.44
C MET A 2 -36.40 -31.22 11.47
N ARG A 3 -36.04 -30.08 10.87
CA ARG A 3 -36.39 -29.32 9.66
C ARG A 3 -35.29 -28.22 9.62
N ALA A 4 -34.81 -27.88 8.42
CA ALA A 4 -33.80 -26.83 8.23
C ALA A 4 -34.26 -25.46 8.74
N LEU A 5 -33.35 -24.67 9.32
CA LEU A 5 -33.37 -23.21 9.20
C LEU A 5 -31.96 -22.63 9.43
N THR A 6 -31.35 -22.17 8.33
CA THR A 6 -30.51 -20.96 8.20
C THR A 6 -29.39 -20.70 9.21
N VAL A 7 -28.12 -20.89 8.81
CA VAL A 7 -27.08 -19.83 8.65
C VAL A 7 -25.93 -20.42 7.82
N LEU A 8 -25.98 -20.29 6.49
CA LEU A 8 -24.85 -20.52 5.58
C LEU A 8 -24.37 -19.18 5.00
N ALA A 9 -24.18 -18.17 5.85
CA ALA A 9 -23.72 -16.83 5.43
C ALA A 9 -22.50 -16.33 6.22
N GLY A 10 -21.76 -17.22 6.90
CA GLY A 10 -20.60 -16.83 7.72
C GLY A 10 -19.24 -16.97 7.03
N GLY A 11 -19.11 -17.78 5.99
CA GLY A 11 -17.81 -18.13 5.40
C GLY A 11 -17.27 -17.13 4.36
N MET A 12 -18.14 -16.32 3.74
CA MET A 12 -17.76 -15.47 2.60
C MET A 12 -17.23 -14.09 2.99
N PHE A 13 -17.41 -13.68 4.26
CA PHE A 13 -16.98 -12.35 4.71
C PHE A 13 -15.49 -12.29 5.12
N LEU A 14 -14.91 -13.41 5.59
CA LEU A 14 -13.50 -13.45 6.01
C LEU A 14 -12.48 -13.53 4.86
N CYS A 15 -12.85 -14.05 3.69
CA CYS A 15 -11.91 -14.16 2.56
C CYS A 15 -11.66 -12.83 1.83
N VAL A 16 -12.61 -11.89 1.86
CA VAL A 16 -12.52 -10.65 1.06
C VAL A 16 -11.43 -9.69 1.60
N LEU A 17 -11.19 -9.68 2.91
CA LEU A 17 -10.19 -8.78 3.52
C LEU A 17 -8.75 -9.16 3.14
N SER A 18 -8.45 -10.46 3.04
CA SER A 18 -7.10 -10.96 2.75
C SER A 18 -6.61 -10.55 1.36
N VAL A 19 -7.52 -10.57 0.37
CA VAL A 19 -7.20 -10.28 -1.03
C VAL A 19 -6.96 -8.78 -1.25
N GLY A 20 -7.76 -7.92 -0.60
CA GLY A 20 -7.62 -6.46 -0.73
C GLY A 20 -6.30 -5.90 -0.21
N PHE A 21 -5.77 -6.45 0.89
CA PHE A 21 -4.48 -5.99 1.44
C PHE A 21 -3.31 -6.36 0.53
N ALA A 22 -3.30 -7.59 0.01
CA ALA A 22 -2.24 -8.08 -0.88
C ALA A 22 -2.19 -7.28 -2.19
N PHE A 23 -3.36 -7.00 -2.80
CA PHE A 23 -3.44 -6.18 -4.01
C PHE A 23 -2.88 -4.77 -3.79
N ALA A 24 -3.28 -4.09 -2.70
CA ALA A 24 -2.78 -2.76 -2.38
C ALA A 24 -1.25 -2.71 -2.17
N GLN A 25 -0.64 -3.79 -1.66
CA GLN A 25 0.82 -3.87 -1.52
C GLN A 25 1.51 -4.06 -2.87
N THR A 26 0.96 -4.90 -3.75
CA THR A 26 1.53 -5.11 -5.10
C THR A 26 1.48 -3.84 -5.95
N GLU A 27 0.39 -3.09 -5.86
CA GLU A 27 0.23 -1.81 -6.55
C GLU A 27 1.18 -0.75 -5.99
N GLY A 28 1.23 -0.59 -4.67
CA GLY A 28 2.13 0.35 -4.00
C GLY A 28 3.61 0.11 -4.31
N LYS A 29 4.04 -1.17 -4.31
CA LYS A 29 5.41 -1.54 -4.68
C LYS A 29 5.73 -1.14 -6.13
N ALA A 30 4.86 -1.48 -7.08
CA ALA A 30 5.10 -1.17 -8.49
C ALA A 30 5.22 0.35 -8.73
N ILE A 31 4.39 1.15 -8.05
CA ILE A 31 4.45 2.61 -8.14
C ILE A 31 5.75 3.14 -7.52
N VAL A 32 6.16 2.63 -6.36
CA VAL A 32 7.42 3.04 -5.69
C VAL A 32 8.64 2.67 -6.54
N ASP A 33 8.70 1.45 -7.06
CA ASP A 33 9.81 0.99 -7.91
C ASP A 33 9.96 1.88 -9.16
N LYS A 34 8.84 2.29 -9.78
CA LYS A 34 8.83 3.16 -10.96
C LYS A 34 9.13 4.63 -10.62
N SER A 35 8.47 5.17 -9.61
CA SER A 35 8.39 6.62 -9.39
C SER A 35 9.49 7.13 -8.47
N CYS A 36 9.89 6.34 -7.47
CA CYS A 36 10.90 6.74 -6.48
C CYS A 36 12.34 6.42 -6.93
N SER A 37 12.51 5.62 -7.98
CA SER A 37 13.81 5.36 -8.61
C SER A 37 14.16 6.30 -9.77
N ALA A 38 13.19 7.07 -10.27
CA ALA A 38 13.33 7.89 -11.47
C ALA A 38 14.37 9.02 -11.36
N CYS A 39 14.63 9.51 -10.14
CA CYS A 39 15.57 10.62 -9.91
C CYS A 39 16.84 10.21 -9.15
N HIS A 40 16.80 9.11 -8.39
CA HIS A 40 17.94 8.59 -7.62
C HIS A 40 17.72 7.11 -7.27
N GLY A 41 18.79 6.38 -6.97
CA GLY A 41 18.71 4.95 -6.66
C GLY A 41 17.74 4.60 -5.52
N ILE A 42 16.97 3.52 -5.72
CA ILE A 42 15.88 3.09 -4.81
C ILE A 42 16.37 2.69 -3.41
N LYS A 43 17.65 2.29 -3.29
CA LYS A 43 18.28 1.92 -2.01
C LYS A 43 18.11 2.98 -0.90
N LYS A 44 18.02 4.26 -1.25
CA LYS A 44 17.76 5.35 -0.28
C LYS A 44 16.38 5.25 0.37
N VAL A 45 15.40 4.73 -0.36
CA VAL A 45 14.03 4.51 0.13
C VAL A 45 13.99 3.23 0.96
N GLU A 46 14.54 2.13 0.43
CA GLU A 46 14.52 0.82 1.09
C GLU A 46 15.29 0.78 2.41
N SER A 47 16.35 1.59 2.55
CA SER A 47 17.14 1.68 3.78
C SER A 47 16.60 2.68 4.81
N ALA A 48 15.59 3.47 4.46
CA ALA A 48 15.04 4.46 5.36
C ALA A 48 14.10 3.80 6.38
N LYS A 49 14.35 4.09 7.66
CA LYS A 49 13.47 3.70 8.77
C LYS A 49 12.68 4.93 9.21
N LYS A 50 11.38 4.93 8.93
CA LYS A 50 10.49 6.09 9.16
C LYS A 50 9.13 5.64 9.65
N SER A 51 8.52 6.46 10.50
CA SER A 51 7.10 6.37 10.82
C SER A 51 6.23 6.70 9.60
N ALA A 52 4.94 6.33 9.64
CA ALA A 52 4.01 6.65 8.57
C ALA A 52 3.91 8.18 8.31
N ALA A 53 3.86 8.99 9.36
CA ALA A 53 3.83 10.45 9.25
C ALA A 53 5.11 11.02 8.58
N GLU A 54 6.28 10.45 8.90
CA GLU A 54 7.53 10.85 8.24
C GLU A 54 7.60 10.42 6.77
N TRP A 55 6.95 9.30 6.42
CA TRP A 55 6.80 8.87 5.04
C TRP A 55 5.87 9.80 4.25
N GLU A 56 4.78 10.28 4.85
CA GLU A 56 3.90 11.29 4.23
C GLU A 56 4.66 12.56 3.87
N VAL A 57 5.39 13.13 4.84
CA VAL A 57 6.22 14.31 4.62
C VAL A 57 7.29 14.05 3.54
N THR A 58 7.87 12.85 3.54
CA THR A 58 8.86 12.47 2.53
C THR A 58 8.25 12.38 1.13
N LEU A 59 7.09 11.73 1.00
CA LEU A 59 6.39 11.58 -0.28
C LEU A 59 5.98 12.95 -0.83
N ASP A 60 5.43 13.82 0.00
CA ASP A 60 5.10 15.20 -0.39
C ASP A 60 6.31 15.98 -0.90
N ARG A 61 7.42 15.86 -0.18
CA ARG A 61 8.67 16.50 -0.59
C ARG A 61 9.18 15.95 -1.93
N MET A 62 9.03 14.66 -2.20
CA MET A 62 9.45 14.07 -3.48
C MET A 62 8.52 14.44 -4.63
N ILE A 63 7.21 14.47 -4.39
CA ILE A 63 6.22 14.94 -5.38
C ILE A 63 6.51 16.41 -5.75
N LYS A 64 6.76 17.28 -4.76
CA LYS A 64 7.18 18.67 -4.99
C LYS A 64 8.48 18.79 -5.80
N LYS A 65 9.34 17.78 -5.76
CA LYS A 65 10.59 17.71 -6.55
C LYS A 65 10.42 17.02 -7.91
N GLY A 66 9.22 16.57 -8.25
CA GLY A 66 8.90 15.99 -9.57
C GLY A 66 8.66 14.49 -9.59
N ALA A 67 8.61 13.80 -8.45
CA ALA A 67 8.19 12.41 -8.42
C ALA A 67 6.72 12.30 -8.89
N LYS A 68 6.48 11.43 -9.87
CA LYS A 68 5.15 11.27 -10.49
C LYS A 68 4.35 10.21 -9.74
N VAL A 69 3.61 10.63 -8.72
CA VAL A 69 2.62 9.80 -8.00
C VAL A 69 1.29 10.53 -8.07
N LYS A 70 0.25 9.86 -8.57
CA LYS A 70 -1.07 10.47 -8.69
C LYS A 70 -1.78 10.54 -7.33
N PRO A 71 -2.73 11.46 -7.14
CA PRO A 71 -3.50 11.56 -5.89
C PRO A 71 -4.13 10.23 -5.46
N GLU A 72 -4.71 9.48 -6.40
CA GLU A 72 -5.36 8.18 -6.18
C GLU A 72 -4.37 7.05 -5.84
N GLU A 73 -3.10 7.18 -6.23
CA GLU A 73 -2.04 6.20 -5.98
C GLU A 73 -1.38 6.38 -4.60
N ARG A 74 -1.61 7.54 -3.96
CA ARG A 74 -0.89 7.98 -2.77
C ARG A 74 -1.00 7.00 -1.61
N ASP A 75 -2.20 6.51 -1.34
CA ASP A 75 -2.45 5.62 -0.19
C ASP A 75 -1.73 4.28 -0.35
N ALA A 76 -1.76 3.70 -1.55
CA ALA A 76 -1.05 2.46 -1.85
C ALA A 76 0.46 2.63 -1.67
N VAL A 77 1.00 3.77 -2.14
CA VAL A 77 2.42 4.13 -1.97
C VAL A 77 2.79 4.26 -0.48
N LEU A 78 2.05 5.05 0.29
CA LEU A 78 2.34 5.25 1.72
C LEU A 78 2.24 3.96 2.52
N LYS A 79 1.25 3.11 2.19
CA LYS A 79 1.09 1.80 2.80
C LYS A 79 2.28 0.89 2.51
N TYR A 80 2.84 0.93 1.29
CA TYR A 80 4.04 0.17 0.97
C TYR A 80 5.30 0.75 1.62
N LEU A 81 5.50 2.07 1.55
CA LEU A 81 6.63 2.75 2.19
C LEU A 81 6.70 2.49 3.69
N SER A 82 5.54 2.45 4.36
CA SER A 82 5.45 2.17 5.81
C SER A 82 5.84 0.73 6.20
N THR A 83 6.13 -0.15 5.24
CA THR A 83 6.72 -1.47 5.50
C THR A 83 8.22 -1.40 5.78
N PHE A 84 8.91 -0.32 5.36
CA PHE A 84 10.31 -0.08 5.67
C PHE A 84 10.44 0.45 7.11
N LYS A 85 10.86 -0.42 8.04
CA LYS A 85 11.09 -0.14 9.47
C LYS A 85 12.53 -0.39 9.89
#